data_AF-A0AA41M7B8-F1
#
_entry.id   AF-A0AA41M7B8-F1
#
_cell.length_a   1.000
_cell.length_b   1.000
_cell.length_c   1.000
_cell.angle_alpha   90.00
_cell.angle_beta   90.00
_cell.angle_gamma   90.00
#
_symmetry.space_group_name_H-M   'P 1'
#
loop_
_entity.id
_entity.type
_entity.pdbx_description
1 polymer ?
#
loop_
_entity_poly.entity_id
_entity_poly.type
_entity_poly.pdbx_seq_one_letter_code
_entity_poly.pdbx_strand_id
1 'polypeptide(L)'
;MKWIRDYIFRTTPLGRADKDLQKYLADKQVEEEFLKEYNKVLKKYRTNRALHNFIKIFLYAGIVTSVATTFGIEQAQYIAQVASYIGVSMLLVLYAVSLYFSELYREEYHVKREILISEVKA
;
A
#
# COMPACT_ATOMS: atom_id res chain seq x y z
N MET A 1 -6.76 -16.41 -10.30
CA MET A 1 -6.60 -15.17 -9.48
C MET A 1 -5.30 -14.39 -9.71
N LYS A 2 -4.13 -15.03 -9.94
CA LYS A 2 -2.84 -14.32 -10.14
C LYS A 2 -2.88 -13.29 -11.28
N TRP A 3 -3.48 -13.66 -12.41
CA TRP A 3 -3.58 -12.82 -13.61
C TRP A 3 -4.40 -11.53 -13.40
N ILE A 4 -5.52 -11.60 -12.67
CA ILE A 4 -6.37 -10.44 -12.36
C ILE A 4 -5.60 -9.44 -11.48
N ARG A 5 -4.89 -9.95 -10.46
CA ARG A 5 -4.08 -9.10 -9.56
C ARG A 5 -2.96 -8.38 -10.32
N ASP A 6 -2.31 -9.07 -11.26
CA ASP A 6 -1.24 -8.48 -12.07
C ASP A 6 -1.79 -7.50 -13.11
N TYR A 7 -2.97 -7.75 -13.65
CA TYR A 7 -3.67 -6.81 -14.53
C TYR A 7 -4.05 -5.52 -13.80
N ILE A 8 -4.70 -5.63 -12.64
CA ILE A 8 -5.05 -4.47 -11.79
C ILE A 8 -3.80 -3.69 -11.39
N PHE A 9 -2.70 -4.39 -11.08
CA PHE A 9 -1.45 -3.71 -10.76
C PHE A 9 -0.91 -2.91 -11.95
N ARG A 10 -0.87 -3.50 -13.16
CA ARG A 10 -0.37 -2.85 -14.38
C ARG A 10 -1.16 -1.59 -14.75
N THR A 11 -2.42 -1.47 -14.32
CA THR A 11 -3.21 -0.26 -14.56
C THR A 11 -2.92 0.86 -13.56
N THR A 12 -2.35 0.54 -12.39
CA THR A 12 -1.92 1.56 -11.41
C THR A 12 -0.73 2.38 -11.92
N PRO A 13 -0.55 3.63 -11.45
CA PRO A 13 0.63 4.44 -11.78
C PRO A 13 1.95 3.72 -11.50
N LEU A 14 2.02 2.97 -10.39
CA LEU A 14 3.19 2.18 -10.01
C LEU A 14 3.47 1.04 -11.01
N GLY A 15 2.44 0.31 -11.43
CA GLY A 15 2.59 -0.76 -12.40
C GLY A 15 2.88 -0.27 -13.82
N ARG A 16 2.46 0.94 -14.18
CA ARG A 16 2.86 1.59 -15.44
C ARG A 16 4.35 1.95 -15.41
N ALA A 17 4.82 2.59 -14.34
CA ALA A 17 6.23 2.93 -14.17
C ALA A 17 7.14 1.68 -14.16
N ASP A 18 6.70 0.60 -13.51
CA ASP A 18 7.41 -0.69 -13.53
C ASP A 18 7.46 -1.31 -14.93
N LYS A 19 6.36 -1.25 -15.69
CA LYS A 19 6.31 -1.73 -17.08
C LYS A 19 7.26 -0.93 -17.98
N ASP A 20 7.31 0.38 -17.81
CA ASP A 20 8.20 1.24 -18.60
C ASP A 20 9.68 0.99 -18.24
N LEU A 21 9.97 0.77 -16.96
CA LEU A 21 11.30 0.36 -16.51
C LEU A 21 11.71 -1.00 -17.10
N GLN A 22 10.83 -2.01 -17.06
CA GLN A 22 11.12 -3.33 -17.64
C GLN A 22 11.38 -3.26 -19.14
N LYS A 23 10.65 -2.40 -19.88
CA LYS A 23 10.94 -2.15 -21.30
C LYS A 23 12.30 -1.51 -21.50
N TYR A 24 12.65 -0.52 -20.69
CA TYR A 24 13.95 0.15 -20.76
C TYR A 24 15.12 -0.82 -20.50
N LEU A 25 14.92 -1.76 -19.58
CA LEU A 25 15.93 -2.75 -19.20
C LEU A 25 15.97 -3.98 -20.13
N ALA A 26 15.00 -4.17 -21.02
CA ALA A 26 14.87 -5.38 -21.85
C ALA A 26 16.09 -5.63 -22.74
N ASP A 27 16.71 -4.56 -23.25
CA ASP A 27 17.86 -4.60 -24.16
C ASP A 27 19.18 -4.28 -23.45
N LYS A 28 19.19 -4.26 -22.11
CA LYS A 28 20.32 -3.80 -21.30
C LYS A 28 20.92 -4.91 -20.45
N GLN A 29 22.24 -4.93 -20.34
CA GLN A 29 22.93 -5.80 -19.40
C GLN A 29 22.90 -5.16 -18.01
N VAL A 30 22.21 -5.83 -17.09
CA VAL A 30 22.09 -5.41 -15.69
C VAL A 30 22.44 -6.58 -14.80
N GLU A 31 23.19 -6.31 -13.73
CA GLU A 31 23.54 -7.34 -12.76
C GLU A 31 22.28 -7.85 -12.06
N GLU A 32 22.16 -9.17 -11.95
CA GLU A 32 20.97 -9.84 -11.41
C GLU A 32 20.70 -9.44 -9.95
N GLU A 33 21.73 -9.04 -9.22
CA GLU A 33 21.64 -8.56 -7.84
C GLU A 33 20.77 -7.31 -7.71
N PHE A 34 21.02 -6.27 -8.52
CA PHE A 34 20.24 -5.03 -8.48
C PHE A 34 18.78 -5.27 -8.88
N LEU A 35 18.55 -6.16 -9.86
CA LEU A 35 17.19 -6.58 -10.23
C LEU A 35 16.47 -7.29 -9.08
N LYS A 36 17.15 -8.16 -8.35
CA LYS A 36 16.59 -8.85 -7.17
C LYS A 36 16.26 -7.87 -6.06
N GLU A 37 17.14 -6.92 -5.77
CA GLU A 37 16.91 -5.89 -4.77
C GLU A 37 15.71 -5.01 -5.12
N TYR A 38 15.64 -4.51 -6.35
CA TYR A 38 14.50 -3.74 -6.85
C TYR A 38 13.19 -4.52 -6.71
N ASN A 39 13.15 -5.77 -7.17
CA ASN A 39 11.95 -6.61 -7.11
C ASN A 39 11.51 -6.89 -5.65
N LYS A 40 12.46 -7.06 -4.73
CA LYS A 40 12.19 -7.24 -3.30
C LYS A 40 11.50 -6.01 -2.72
N VAL A 41 12.03 -4.82 -2.99
CA VAL A 41 11.45 -3.56 -2.48
C VAL A 41 10.12 -3.24 -3.15
N LEU A 42 9.98 -3.45 -4.46
CA LEU A 42 8.72 -3.30 -5.18
C LEU A 42 7.62 -4.19 -4.58
N LYS A 43 7.92 -5.46 -4.28
CA LYS A 43 6.96 -6.38 -3.65
C LYS A 43 6.57 -5.92 -2.24
N LYS A 44 7.54 -5.44 -1.46
CA LYS A 44 7.34 -4.91 -0.10
C LYS A 44 6.43 -3.68 -0.13
N TYR A 45 6.73 -2.71 -1.01
CA TYR A 45 5.93 -1.51 -1.20
C TYR A 45 4.50 -1.83 -1.65
N ARG A 46 4.32 -2.72 -2.64
CA ARG A 46 2.98 -3.16 -3.09
C ARG A 46 2.16 -3.79 -1.98
N THR A 47 2.76 -4.67 -1.20
CA THR A 47 2.08 -5.36 -0.08
C THR A 47 1.66 -4.36 0.98
N ASN A 48 2.57 -3.46 1.37
CA ASN A 48 2.27 -2.48 2.41
C ASN A 48 1.24 -1.44 1.94
N ARG A 49 1.28 -1.04 0.67
CA ARG A 49 0.27 -0.14 0.09
C ARG A 49 -1.11 -0.78 0.03
N ALA A 50 -1.19 -2.07 -0.27
CA ALA A 50 -2.45 -2.82 -0.20
C ALA A 50 -2.98 -2.90 1.25
N LEU A 51 -2.11 -3.16 2.23
CA LEU A 51 -2.46 -3.15 3.65
C LEU A 51 -2.95 -1.77 4.10
N HIS A 52 -2.26 -0.69 3.73
CA HIS A 52 -2.67 0.67 4.04
C HIS A 52 -4.05 1.00 3.45
N ASN A 53 -4.30 0.62 2.18
CA ASN A 53 -5.62 0.80 1.56
C ASN A 53 -6.71 0.00 2.27
N PHE A 54 -6.40 -1.23 2.72
CA PHE A 54 -7.33 -2.04 3.50
C PHE A 54 -7.68 -1.33 4.82
N ILE A 55 -6.68 -0.93 5.60
CA ILE A 55 -6.87 -0.18 6.86
C ILE A 55 -7.68 1.10 6.61
N LYS A 56 -7.40 1.83 5.52
CA LYS A 56 -8.15 3.03 5.13
C LYS A 56 -9.64 2.74 4.87
N ILE A 57 -9.97 1.63 4.22
CA ILE A 57 -11.36 1.19 4.01
C ILE A 57 -12.04 0.89 5.35
N PHE A 58 -11.38 0.13 6.24
CA PHE A 58 -11.92 -0.17 7.58
C PHE A 58 -12.10 1.09 8.41
N LEU A 59 -11.16 2.02 8.35
CA LEU A 59 -11.27 3.30 9.05
C LEU A 59 -12.50 4.08 8.58
N TYR A 60 -12.71 4.23 7.27
CA TYR A 60 -13.90 4.91 6.76
C TYR A 60 -15.18 4.18 7.13
N ALA A 61 -15.21 2.85 7.00
CA ALA A 61 -16.37 2.06 7.40
C ALA A 61 -16.66 2.22 8.91
N GLY A 62 -15.62 2.24 9.75
CA GLY A 62 -15.71 2.49 11.18
C GLY A 62 -16.28 3.87 11.50
N ILE A 63 -15.80 4.91 10.83
CA ILE A 63 -16.33 6.29 10.97
C ILE A 63 -17.80 6.35 10.57
N VAL A 64 -18.18 5.80 9.41
CA VAL A 64 -19.58 5.78 8.96
C VAL A 64 -20.48 5.01 9.94
N THR A 65 -20.01 3.86 10.43
CA THR A 65 -20.75 3.05 11.41
C THR A 65 -20.92 3.80 12.73
N SER A 66 -19.88 4.50 13.20
CA SER A 66 -19.92 5.32 14.42
C SER A 66 -20.99 6.41 14.32
N VAL A 67 -21.03 7.12 13.20
CA VAL A 67 -22.05 8.15 12.92
C VAL A 67 -23.44 7.52 12.78
N ALA A 68 -23.58 6.37 12.13
CA ALA A 68 -24.87 5.70 11.98
C ALA A 68 -25.45 5.22 13.33
N THR A 69 -24.60 4.71 14.24
CA THR A 69 -25.03 4.28 15.58
C THR A 69 -25.57 5.41 16.45
N THR A 70 -25.23 6.67 16.14
CA THR A 70 -25.78 7.84 16.86
C THR A 70 -27.26 8.08 16.56
N PHE A 71 -27.80 7.51 15.46
CA PHE A 71 -29.19 7.74 15.02
C PHE A 71 -30.15 6.56 15.31
N GLY A 72 -29.70 5.46 15.93
CA GLY A 72 -30.37 4.15 15.77
C GLY A 72 -31.11 3.49 16.94
N ILE A 73 -30.54 3.34 18.14
CA ILE A 73 -31.09 2.40 19.16
C ILE A 73 -30.72 2.85 20.59
N GLU A 74 -31.71 3.18 21.43
CA GLU A 74 -31.51 3.81 22.75
C GLU A 74 -30.89 2.93 23.85
N GLN A 75 -31.03 1.60 23.79
CA GLN A 75 -30.72 0.71 24.93
C GLN A 75 -29.35 0.02 24.87
N ALA A 76 -28.65 0.09 23.72
CA ALA A 76 -27.28 -0.44 23.54
C ALA A 76 -26.24 0.66 23.20
N GLN A 77 -26.65 1.92 23.25
CA GLN A 77 -25.92 3.08 22.74
C GLN A 77 -24.53 3.26 23.38
N TYR A 78 -24.40 3.09 24.70
CA TYR A 78 -23.14 3.36 25.40
C TYR A 78 -22.04 2.33 25.10
N ILE A 79 -22.37 1.02 25.14
CA ILE A 79 -21.40 -0.04 24.86
C ILE A 79 -21.01 -0.01 23.38
N ALA A 80 -21.97 0.22 22.48
CA ALA A 80 -21.71 0.35 21.05
C ALA A 80 -20.87 1.60 20.72
N GLN A 81 -21.12 2.75 21.37
CA GLN A 81 -20.34 3.96 21.18
C GLN A 81 -18.91 3.81 21.71
N VAL A 82 -18.71 3.23 22.90
CA VAL A 82 -17.37 3.01 23.47
C VAL A 82 -16.58 2.01 22.62
N ALA A 83 -17.19 0.90 22.20
CA ALA A 83 -16.56 -0.07 21.30
C ALA A 83 -16.23 0.55 19.93
N SER A 84 -17.12 1.39 19.40
CA SER A 84 -16.89 2.14 18.16
C SER A 84 -15.73 3.14 18.31
N TYR A 85 -15.67 3.86 19.42
CA TYR A 85 -14.61 4.84 19.69
C TYR A 85 -13.24 4.16 19.85
N ILE A 86 -13.16 3.06 20.60
CA ILE A 86 -11.93 2.26 20.75
C ILE A 86 -11.52 1.67 19.39
N GLY A 87 -12.48 1.12 18.63
CA GLY A 87 -12.23 0.56 17.31
C GLY A 87 -11.71 1.60 16.30
N VAL A 88 -12.36 2.76 16.20
CA VAL A 88 -11.93 3.86 15.31
C VAL A 88 -10.58 4.42 15.75
N SER A 89 -10.36 4.61 17.05
CA SER A 89 -9.07 5.09 17.57
C SER A 89 -7.94 4.11 17.25
N MET A 90 -8.15 2.80 17.42
CA MET A 90 -7.17 1.78 17.04
C MET A 90 -6.93 1.77 15.53
N LEU A 91 -7.98 1.91 14.72
CA LEU A 91 -7.87 2.02 13.27
C LEU A 91 -7.09 3.27 12.84
N LEU A 92 -7.21 4.40 13.56
CA LEU A 92 -6.42 5.61 13.34
C LEU A 92 -4.93 5.38 13.62
N VAL A 93 -4.60 4.70 14.73
CA VAL A 93 -3.21 4.33 15.04
C VAL A 93 -2.64 3.42 13.95
N LEU A 94 -3.38 2.38 13.55
CA LEU A 94 -2.99 1.48 12.47
C LEU A 94 -2.86 2.22 11.13
N TYR A 95 -3.74 3.19 10.86
CA TYR A 95 -3.67 4.02 9.66
C TYR A 95 -2.40 4.87 9.65
N ALA A 96 -2.07 5.56 10.74
CA ALA A 96 -0.87 6.37 10.86
C ALA A 96 0.42 5.52 10.73
N VAL A 97 0.46 4.38 11.42
CA VAL A 97 1.61 3.46 11.36
C VAL A 97 1.78 2.89 9.95
N SER A 98 0.70 2.42 9.32
CA SER A 98 0.77 1.89 7.95
C SER A 98 1.13 2.97 6.93
N LEU A 99 0.70 4.23 7.12
CA LEU A 99 1.08 5.37 6.30
C LEU A 99 2.58 5.63 6.40
N TYR A 100 3.13 5.69 7.61
CA TYR A 100 4.56 5.87 7.86
C TYR A 100 5.39 4.80 7.13
N PHE A 101 5.06 3.52 7.30
CA PHE A 101 5.75 2.44 6.58
C PHE A 101 5.56 2.52 5.06
N SER A 102 4.41 3.01 4.59
CA SER A 102 4.14 3.14 3.16
C SER A 102 5.02 4.20 2.52
N GLU A 103 5.24 5.34 3.19
CA GLU A 103 6.16 6.37 2.72
C GLU A 103 7.61 5.90 2.78
N LEU A 104 8.03 5.25 3.88
CA LEU A 104 9.38 4.69 3.97
C LEU A 104 9.69 3.70 2.84
N TYR A 105 8.80 2.76 2.54
CA TYR A 105 9.01 1.80 1.46
C TYR A 105 8.87 2.40 0.06
N ARG A 106 8.16 3.53 -0.07
CA ARG A 106 8.11 4.29 -1.31
C ARG A 106 9.47 4.93 -1.59
N GLU A 107 10.11 5.52 -0.59
CA GLU A 107 11.45 6.07 -0.71
C GLU A 107 12.48 4.98 -1.03
N GLU A 108 12.49 3.87 -0.28
CA GLU A 108 13.34 2.70 -0.57
C GLU A 108 13.17 2.25 -2.03
N TYR A 109 11.93 2.23 -2.52
CA TYR A 109 11.62 1.85 -3.91
C TYR A 109 12.23 2.81 -4.93
N HIS A 110 12.09 4.12 -4.73
CA HIS A 110 12.63 5.12 -5.65
C HIS A 110 14.15 5.07 -5.69
N VAL A 111 14.82 4.96 -4.54
CA VAL A 111 16.27 4.85 -4.45
C VAL A 111 16.77 3.59 -5.18
N LYS A 112 16.17 2.42 -4.91
CA LYS A 112 16.59 1.18 -5.58
C LYS A 112 16.28 1.19 -7.09
N ARG A 113 15.23 1.89 -7.53
CA ARG A 113 14.95 2.10 -8.95
C ARG A 113 16.02 2.97 -9.61
N GLU A 114 16.46 4.04 -8.95
CA GLU A 114 17.51 4.92 -9.48
C GLU A 114 18.86 4.20 -9.57
N ILE A 115 19.23 3.44 -8.54
CA ILE A 115 20.43 2.57 -8.55
C ILE A 115 20.35 1.57 -9.72
N LEU A 116 19.20 0.93 -9.91
CA LEU A 116 19.01 -0.02 -11.01
C LEU A 116 19.20 0.65 -12.38
N ILE A 117 18.77 1.90 -12.54
CA ILE A 117 18.92 2.65 -13.79
C ILE A 117 20.38 3.10 -13.98
N SER A 118 21.10 3.49 -12.93
CA SER A 118 22.50 3.94 -13.04
C SER A 118 23.48 2.82 -13.36
N GLU A 119 23.20 1.60 -12.92
CA GLU A 119 24.04 0.41 -13.16
C GLU A 119 23.79 -0.24 -14.53
N VAL A 120 22.90 0.32 -15.34
CA VAL A 120 22.71 -0.08 -16.74
C VAL A 120 23.96 0.27 -17.52
N LYS A 121 24.76 -0.75 -17.86
CA LYS A 121 25.87 -0.58 -18.80
C LYS A 121 25.30 -0.43 -20.21
N ALA A 122 25.80 0.59 -20.92
CA ALA A 122 25.31 1.00 -22.24
C ALA A 122 25.43 -0.13 -23.26
#